data_AF-A0A143BMP2-F1
#
_entry.id   AF-A0A143BMP2-F1
#
_cell.length_a   1.000
_cell.length_b   1.000
_cell.length_c   1.000
_cell.angle_alpha   90.00
_cell.angle_beta   90.00
_cell.angle_gamma   90.00
#
_symmetry.space_group_name_H-M   'P 1'
#
loop_
_entity.id
_entity.type
_entity.pdbx_description
1 polymer ?
#
loop_
_entity_poly.entity_id
_entity_poly.type
_entity_poly.pdbx_seq_one_letter_code
_entity_poly.pdbx_strand_id
1 'polypeptide(L)'
;MSLRIAALLLVLFTAPSLLHAQDASPFDAIADESARASLRTIIADAAARGLPTAPLVTKVREGLAKRATPDRIRSATALLADRLAVASKAIAPTKSAEELTAAADALQAGIPTATLRDMRQLWPQRPLTVPLGVLAEMVASGVSRSVATRRVRELLVKGANTTQFASLGSTVSSDIAAGLAPDAAMELRSKGVLSLIESNSRAGLTTTGAPIRPPVKR
;
A
#
# COMPACT_ATOMS: atom_id res chain seq x y z
N MET A 1 -45.92 44.33 39.71
CA MET A 1 -45.00 45.13 40.54
C MET A 1 -43.81 44.24 40.90
N SER A 2 -42.61 44.60 40.41
CA SER A 2 -41.29 44.24 40.97
C SER A 2 -40.60 42.91 40.60
N LEU A 3 -39.84 43.01 39.49
CA LEU A 3 -38.54 42.44 39.08
C LEU A 3 -37.57 41.89 40.17
N ARG A 4 -36.93 40.71 39.94
CA ARG A 4 -35.53 40.33 40.32
C ARG A 4 -35.05 39.12 39.46
N ILE A 5 -34.38 39.30 38.33
CA ILE A 5 -32.92 39.14 38.06
C ILE A 5 -32.23 38.00 38.83
N ALA A 6 -31.80 36.96 38.11
CA ALA A 6 -30.46 36.35 38.24
C ALA A 6 -30.18 35.46 37.00
N ALA A 7 -29.39 36.00 36.08
CA ALA A 7 -28.82 35.26 34.96
C ALA A 7 -27.68 34.37 35.47
N LEU A 8 -27.75 33.07 35.21
CA LEU A 8 -26.59 32.17 35.30
C LEU A 8 -26.31 31.62 33.90
N LEU A 9 -25.35 32.25 33.25
CA LEU A 9 -24.81 31.87 31.95
C LEU A 9 -23.87 30.68 32.16
N LEU A 10 -24.39 29.46 32.01
CA LEU A 10 -23.59 28.24 32.04
C LEU A 10 -22.91 28.08 30.68
N VAL A 11 -21.65 28.54 30.58
CA VAL A 11 -20.79 28.26 29.43
C VAL A 11 -20.46 26.76 29.43
N LEU A 12 -21.16 26.00 28.60
CA LEU A 12 -20.78 24.63 28.25
C LEU A 12 -19.50 24.68 27.41
N PHE A 13 -18.36 24.44 28.05
CA PHE A 13 -17.13 24.07 27.38
C PHE A 13 -17.35 22.70 26.70
N THR A 14 -17.66 22.71 25.40
CA THR A 14 -17.55 21.52 24.57
C THR A 14 -16.06 21.27 24.29
N ALA A 15 -15.40 20.51 25.16
CA ALA A 15 -14.13 19.92 24.82
C ALA A 15 -14.36 18.84 23.73
N PRO A 16 -13.71 18.92 22.56
CA PRO A 16 -13.63 17.78 21.65
C PRO A 16 -12.63 16.80 22.26
N SER A 17 -13.12 15.91 23.12
CA SER A 17 -12.35 14.72 23.48
C SER A 17 -12.24 13.89 22.20
N LEU A 18 -11.08 13.97 21.55
CA LEU A 18 -10.58 12.92 20.67
C LEU A 18 -10.48 11.65 21.51
N LEU A 19 -11.59 10.94 21.63
CA LEU A 19 -11.62 9.59 22.16
C LEU A 19 -10.80 8.74 21.18
N HIS A 20 -9.51 8.62 21.45
CA HIS A 20 -8.79 7.40 21.16
C HIS A 20 -9.60 6.31 21.82
N ALA A 21 -10.28 5.50 21.00
CA ALA A 21 -10.82 4.24 21.45
C ALA A 21 -9.74 3.58 22.31
N GLN A 22 -10.06 3.30 23.57
CA GLN A 22 -9.21 2.51 24.45
C GLN A 22 -9.22 1.09 23.87
N ASP A 23 -8.43 0.87 22.83
CA ASP A 23 -8.20 -0.45 22.28
C ASP A 23 -7.43 -1.23 23.35
N ALA A 24 -8.16 -2.10 24.07
CA ALA A 24 -7.54 -3.16 24.84
C ALA A 24 -6.46 -3.80 23.98
N SER A 25 -5.28 -4.06 24.57
CA SER A 25 -4.16 -4.56 23.77
C SER A 25 -4.63 -5.86 23.12
N PRO A 26 -4.43 -6.09 21.81
CA PRO A 26 -4.96 -7.28 21.14
C PRO A 26 -4.42 -8.56 21.79
N PHE A 27 -3.30 -8.44 22.50
CA PHE A 27 -2.66 -9.50 23.25
C PHE A 27 -3.47 -9.94 24.49
N ASP A 28 -4.35 -9.10 25.02
CA ASP A 28 -5.12 -9.39 26.24
C ASP A 28 -6.16 -10.49 26.00
N ALA A 29 -6.60 -10.66 24.74
CA ALA A 29 -7.47 -11.76 24.31
C ALA A 29 -6.74 -13.12 24.20
N ILE A 30 -5.40 -13.14 24.29
CA ILE A 30 -4.62 -14.37 24.29
C ILE A 30 -4.49 -14.85 25.74
N ALA A 31 -5.10 -15.98 26.08
CA ALA A 31 -5.06 -16.52 27.44
C ALA A 31 -3.66 -17.00 27.87
N ASP A 32 -2.88 -17.51 26.92
CA ASP A 32 -1.52 -17.99 27.14
C ASP A 32 -0.53 -16.82 27.36
N GLU A 33 0.01 -16.71 28.58
CA GLU A 33 0.99 -15.68 28.96
C GLU A 33 2.29 -15.79 28.17
N SER A 34 2.80 -17.01 27.95
CA SER A 34 4.05 -17.25 27.24
C SER A 34 3.94 -16.81 25.78
N ALA A 35 2.81 -17.15 25.13
CA ALA A 35 2.52 -16.70 23.78
C ALA A 35 2.39 -15.17 23.72
N ARG A 36 1.77 -14.55 24.73
CA ARG A 36 1.62 -13.09 24.83
C ARG A 36 2.96 -12.38 24.94
N ALA A 37 3.83 -12.84 25.85
CA ALA A 37 5.17 -12.31 26.04
C ALA A 37 6.03 -12.46 24.77
N SER A 38 5.93 -13.61 24.10
CA SER A 38 6.63 -13.86 22.84
C SER A 38 6.21 -12.88 21.73
N LEU A 39 4.91 -12.63 21.57
CA LEU A 39 4.40 -11.68 20.58
C LEU A 39 4.83 -10.23 20.86
N ARG A 40 4.81 -9.82 22.13
CA ARG A 40 5.31 -8.49 22.53
C ARG A 40 6.79 -8.33 22.20
N THR A 41 7.59 -9.37 22.43
CA THR A 41 9.02 -9.39 22.11
C THR A 41 9.26 -9.22 20.61
N ILE A 42 8.56 -9.99 19.76
CA ILE A 42 8.68 -9.88 18.28
C ILE A 42 8.40 -8.44 17.80
N ILE A 43 7.37 -7.79 18.35
CA ILE A 43 6.97 -6.44 17.95
C ILE A 43 7.97 -5.40 18.47
N ALA A 44 8.46 -5.55 19.70
CA ALA A 44 9.51 -4.69 20.24
C ALA A 44 10.81 -4.79 19.42
N ASP A 45 11.22 -6.01 19.04
CA ASP A 45 12.40 -6.25 18.22
C ASP A 45 12.26 -5.68 16.80
N ALA A 46 11.06 -5.73 16.23
CA ALA A 46 10.77 -5.07 14.95
C ALA A 46 10.88 -3.54 15.08
N ALA A 47 10.31 -2.97 16.14
CA ALA A 47 10.38 -1.53 16.41
C ALA A 47 11.83 -1.05 16.63
N ALA A 48 12.63 -1.80 17.40
CA ALA A 48 14.03 -1.50 17.65
C ALA A 48 14.88 -1.49 16.36
N ARG A 49 14.47 -2.26 15.35
CA ARG A 49 15.07 -2.26 14.00
C ARG A 49 14.49 -1.20 13.06
N GLY A 50 13.56 -0.38 13.52
CA GLY A 50 12.88 0.66 12.73
C GLY A 50 11.86 0.12 11.73
N LEU A 51 11.35 -1.10 11.93
CA LEU A 51 10.31 -1.69 11.08
C LEU A 51 8.91 -1.23 11.53
N PRO A 52 7.94 -1.12 10.60
CA PRO A 52 6.57 -0.76 10.96
C PRO A 52 5.90 -1.86 11.79
N THR A 53 5.35 -1.49 12.94
CA THR A 53 4.70 -2.43 13.88
C THR A 53 3.21 -2.61 13.63
N ALA A 54 2.54 -1.62 13.03
CA ALA A 54 1.10 -1.70 12.74
C ALA A 54 0.71 -2.94 11.93
N PRO A 55 1.45 -3.37 10.88
CA PRO A 55 1.16 -4.62 10.17
C PRO A 55 1.25 -5.87 11.07
N LEU A 56 2.18 -5.89 12.03
CA LEU A 56 2.35 -7.01 12.97
C LEU A 56 1.16 -7.10 13.94
N VAL A 57 0.72 -5.95 14.46
CA VAL A 57 -0.46 -5.87 15.34
C VAL A 57 -1.72 -6.29 14.59
N THR A 58 -1.89 -5.83 13.34
CA THR A 58 -2.98 -6.27 12.47
C THR A 58 -2.93 -7.77 12.23
N LYS A 59 -1.75 -8.36 12.05
CA LYS A 59 -1.61 -9.81 11.86
C LYS A 59 -2.04 -10.61 13.09
N VAL A 60 -1.77 -10.10 14.29
CA VAL A 60 -2.24 -10.68 15.55
C VAL A 60 -3.76 -10.62 15.63
N ARG A 61 -4.36 -9.46 15.35
CA ARG A 61 -5.82 -9.28 15.31
C ARG A 61 -6.49 -10.22 14.29
N GLU A 62 -5.91 -10.36 13.11
CA GLU A 62 -6.38 -11.30 12.08
C GLU A 62 -6.37 -12.74 12.61
N GLY A 63 -5.29 -13.15 13.27
CA GLY A 63 -5.17 -14.47 13.87
C GLY A 63 -6.24 -14.74 14.93
N LEU A 64 -6.50 -13.75 15.80
CA LEU A 64 -7.55 -13.82 16.82
C LEU A 64 -8.96 -13.92 16.19
N ALA A 65 -9.25 -13.08 15.19
CA ALA A 65 -10.51 -13.11 14.47
C ALA A 65 -10.76 -14.47 13.78
N LYS A 66 -9.70 -15.10 13.29
CA LYS A 66 -9.72 -16.45 12.71
C LYS A 66 -9.68 -17.58 13.74
N ARG A 67 -9.68 -17.27 15.04
CA ARG A 67 -9.54 -18.23 16.16
C ARG A 67 -8.33 -19.15 15.97
N ALA A 68 -7.23 -18.62 15.43
CA ALA A 68 -6.00 -19.36 15.26
C ALA A 68 -5.37 -19.69 16.63
N THR A 69 -4.64 -20.80 16.71
CA THR A 69 -3.91 -21.16 17.93
C THR A 69 -2.82 -20.11 18.23
N PRO A 70 -2.45 -19.90 19.51
CA PRO A 70 -1.41 -18.93 19.86
C PRO A 70 -0.09 -19.16 19.11
N ASP A 71 0.31 -20.43 18.92
CA ASP A 71 1.48 -20.80 18.12
C ASP A 71 1.38 -20.36 16.66
N ARG A 72 0.21 -20.52 16.02
CA ARG A 72 0.01 -20.09 14.63
C ARG A 72 0.06 -18.57 14.51
N ILE A 73 -0.49 -17.85 15.49
CA ILE A 73 -0.42 -16.39 15.53
C ILE A 73 1.03 -15.94 15.67
N ARG A 74 1.77 -16.49 16.64
CA ARG A 74 3.20 -16.20 16.84
C ARG A 74 4.02 -16.44 15.59
N SER A 75 3.92 -17.64 15.00
CA SER A 75 4.69 -18.00 13.80
C SER A 75 4.37 -17.10 12.61
N ALA A 76 3.09 -16.76 12.40
CA ALA A 76 2.69 -15.86 11.30
C ALA A 76 3.20 -14.42 11.50
N THR A 77 3.17 -13.93 12.74
CA THR A 77 3.69 -12.59 13.08
C THR A 77 5.22 -12.53 12.95
N ALA A 78 5.94 -13.56 13.40
CA ALA A 78 7.39 -13.66 13.21
C ALA A 78 7.77 -13.66 11.72
N LEU A 79 7.10 -14.48 10.92
CA LEU A 79 7.32 -14.53 9.46
C LEU A 79 7.04 -13.19 8.78
N LEU A 80 6.05 -12.43 9.26
CA LEU A 80 5.79 -11.07 8.76
C LEU A 80 6.92 -10.10 9.14
N ALA A 81 7.42 -10.16 10.38
CA ALA A 81 8.54 -9.34 10.82
C ALA A 81 9.80 -9.60 9.99
N ASP A 82 10.08 -10.87 9.67
CA ASP A 82 11.21 -11.25 8.82
C ASP A 82 11.03 -10.73 7.38
N ARG A 83 9.85 -10.87 6.80
CA ARG A 83 9.55 -10.32 5.47
C ARG A 83 9.68 -8.81 5.43
N LEU A 84 9.23 -8.09 6.46
CA LEU A 84 9.42 -6.64 6.57
C LEU A 84 10.91 -6.27 6.62
N ALA A 85 11.73 -7.04 7.33
CA ALA A 85 13.18 -6.83 7.36
C ALA A 85 13.84 -7.04 5.99
N VAL A 86 13.45 -8.09 5.26
CA VAL A 86 13.94 -8.34 3.89
C VAL A 86 13.47 -7.24 2.94
N ALA A 87 12.20 -6.86 3.02
CA ALA A 87 11.63 -5.77 2.22
C ALA A 87 12.37 -4.46 2.45
N SER A 88 12.60 -4.07 3.72
CA SER A 88 13.33 -2.85 4.09
C SER A 88 14.70 -2.76 3.43
N LYS A 89 15.47 -3.86 3.42
CA LYS A 89 16.76 -3.92 2.73
C LYS A 89 16.62 -3.83 1.21
N ALA A 90 15.57 -4.41 0.64
CA ALA A 90 15.37 -4.49 -0.80
C ALA A 90 14.97 -3.16 -1.45
N ILE A 91 14.17 -2.34 -0.75
CA ILE A 91 13.64 -1.09 -1.28
C ILE A 91 14.23 0.17 -0.63
N ALA A 92 15.34 0.02 0.10
CA ALA A 92 16.10 1.13 0.68
C ALA A 92 16.39 2.24 -0.36
N PRO A 93 16.42 3.53 0.06
CA PRO A 93 16.45 4.02 1.44
C PRO A 93 15.06 4.37 2.02
N THR A 94 13.95 3.89 1.45
CA THR A 94 12.62 4.27 1.96
C THR A 94 12.42 3.87 3.43
N LYS A 95 11.72 4.74 4.16
CA LYS A 95 11.24 4.52 5.54
C LYS A 95 9.71 4.49 5.61
N SER A 96 9.02 4.54 4.46
CA SER A 96 7.56 4.55 4.42
C SER A 96 6.98 3.20 4.89
N ALA A 97 6.17 3.23 5.94
CA ALA A 97 5.51 2.04 6.46
C ALA A 97 4.62 1.36 5.41
N GLU A 98 3.94 2.14 4.57
CA GLU A 98 3.08 1.64 3.50
C GLU A 98 3.89 0.95 2.40
N GLU A 99 5.01 1.56 1.97
CA GLU A 99 5.88 0.94 0.96
C GLU A 99 6.52 -0.35 1.47
N LEU A 100 6.95 -0.36 2.74
CA LEU A 100 7.52 -1.55 3.38
C LEU A 100 6.49 -2.68 3.48
N THR A 101 5.24 -2.35 3.79
CA THR A 101 4.14 -3.32 3.85
C THR A 101 3.85 -3.88 2.45
N ALA A 102 3.70 -3.02 1.44
CA ALA A 102 3.47 -3.45 0.06
C ALA A 102 4.62 -4.32 -0.48
N ALA A 103 5.87 -4.02 -0.13
CA ALA A 103 7.01 -4.85 -0.49
C ALA A 103 7.01 -6.21 0.24
N ALA A 104 6.64 -6.25 1.52
CA ALA A 104 6.51 -7.51 2.26
C ALA A 104 5.36 -8.39 1.75
N ASP A 105 4.29 -7.78 1.24
CA ASP A 105 3.18 -8.48 0.58
C ASP A 105 3.60 -8.99 -0.81
N ALA A 106 4.37 -8.23 -1.57
CA ALA A 106 4.98 -8.71 -2.81
C ALA A 106 5.90 -9.92 -2.57
N LEU A 107 6.74 -9.90 -1.52
CA LEU A 107 7.54 -11.06 -1.14
C LEU A 107 6.66 -12.27 -0.77
N GLN A 108 5.55 -12.04 -0.07
CA GLN A 108 4.58 -13.09 0.29
C GLN A 108 3.91 -13.70 -0.95
N ALA A 109 3.60 -12.90 -1.96
CA ALA A 109 3.14 -13.36 -3.29
C ALA A 109 4.24 -14.07 -4.10
N GLY A 110 5.45 -14.17 -3.54
CA GLY A 110 6.60 -14.86 -4.11
C GLY A 110 7.45 -13.98 -5.03
N ILE A 111 7.21 -12.68 -5.13
CA ILE A 111 8.09 -11.79 -5.90
C ILE A 111 9.51 -11.83 -5.33
N PRO A 112 10.54 -12.09 -6.15
CA PRO A 112 11.91 -12.14 -5.68
C PRO A 112 12.41 -10.80 -5.14
N THR A 113 13.25 -10.83 -4.11
CA THR A 113 13.91 -9.63 -3.57
C THR A 113 14.71 -8.85 -4.62
N ALA A 114 15.26 -9.56 -5.63
CA ALA A 114 15.94 -8.92 -6.76
C ALA A 114 14.99 -8.04 -7.58
N THR A 115 13.75 -8.49 -7.82
CA THR A 115 12.73 -7.69 -8.51
C THR A 115 12.39 -6.42 -7.76
N LEU A 116 12.29 -6.48 -6.43
CA LEU A 116 12.04 -5.29 -5.60
C LEU A 116 13.18 -4.27 -5.70
N ARG A 117 14.44 -4.75 -5.69
CA ARG A 117 15.64 -3.92 -5.89
C ARG A 117 15.63 -3.25 -7.26
N ASP A 118 15.34 -4.02 -8.31
CA ASP A 118 15.24 -3.50 -9.68
C ASP A 118 14.16 -2.42 -9.79
N MET A 119 12.98 -2.62 -9.19
CA MET A 119 11.91 -1.62 -9.18
C MET A 119 12.33 -0.33 -8.46
N ARG A 120 13.02 -0.43 -7.32
CA ARG A 120 13.57 0.74 -6.61
C ARG A 120 14.64 1.45 -7.43
N GLN A 121 15.49 0.74 -8.16
CA GLN A 121 16.47 1.36 -9.06
C GLN A 121 15.81 2.11 -10.22
N LEU A 122 14.72 1.58 -10.77
CA LEU A 122 13.93 2.25 -11.81
C LEU A 122 13.22 3.51 -11.28
N TRP A 123 12.81 3.50 -10.01
CA TRP A 123 12.14 4.62 -9.33
C TRP A 123 12.75 4.96 -7.96
N PRO A 124 13.94 5.61 -7.93
CA PRO A 124 14.67 5.83 -6.68
C PRO A 124 13.93 6.70 -5.66
N GLN A 125 13.20 7.72 -6.13
CA GLN A 125 12.56 8.74 -5.29
C GLN A 125 11.02 8.72 -5.35
N ARG A 126 10.44 7.79 -6.10
CA ARG A 126 8.98 7.71 -6.28
C ARG A 126 8.39 6.62 -5.38
N PRO A 127 7.16 6.80 -4.88
CA PRO A 127 6.49 5.81 -4.06
C PRO A 127 6.19 4.55 -4.88
N LEU A 128 6.61 3.40 -4.36
CA LEU A 128 6.38 2.08 -4.94
C LEU A 128 5.16 1.37 -4.34
N THR A 129 4.46 1.94 -3.36
CA THR A 129 3.29 1.33 -2.69
C THR A 129 2.30 0.75 -3.69
N VAL A 130 1.84 1.57 -4.64
CA VAL A 130 0.83 1.16 -5.64
C VAL A 130 1.38 0.16 -6.65
N PRO A 131 2.53 0.40 -7.35
CA PRO A 131 3.10 -0.59 -8.25
C PRO A 131 3.39 -1.96 -7.62
N LEU A 132 3.85 -1.99 -6.36
CA LEU A 132 4.12 -3.23 -5.62
C LEU A 132 2.84 -3.96 -5.26
N GLY A 133 1.83 -3.23 -4.78
CA GLY A 133 0.51 -3.78 -4.50
C GLY A 133 -0.12 -4.40 -5.76
N VAL A 134 -0.07 -3.68 -6.89
CA VAL A 134 -0.55 -4.20 -8.18
C VAL A 134 0.23 -5.44 -8.59
N LEU A 135 1.56 -5.44 -8.51
CA LEU A 135 2.37 -6.62 -8.85
C LEU A 135 2.00 -7.84 -8.00
N ALA A 136 1.87 -7.65 -6.68
CA ALA A 136 1.50 -8.71 -5.74
C ALA A 136 0.10 -9.26 -6.06
N GLU A 137 -0.87 -8.36 -6.26
CA GLU A 137 -2.26 -8.71 -6.55
C GLU A 137 -2.38 -9.47 -7.88
N MET A 138 -1.68 -9.04 -8.94
CA MET A 138 -1.71 -9.74 -10.22
C MET A 138 -1.19 -11.18 -10.09
N VAL A 139 -0.11 -11.39 -9.34
CA VAL A 139 0.39 -12.75 -9.11
C VAL A 139 -0.57 -13.57 -8.24
N ALA A 140 -1.18 -12.96 -7.22
CA ALA A 140 -2.21 -13.62 -6.41
C ALA A 140 -3.47 -13.99 -7.22
N SER A 141 -3.82 -13.16 -8.21
CA SER A 141 -4.91 -13.37 -9.16
C SER A 141 -4.57 -14.36 -10.31
N GLY A 142 -3.41 -15.01 -10.26
CA GLY A 142 -3.03 -16.07 -11.21
C GLY A 142 -2.29 -15.60 -12.46
N VAL A 143 -1.91 -14.32 -12.56
CA VAL A 143 -0.99 -13.86 -13.61
C VAL A 143 0.39 -14.45 -13.35
N SER A 144 1.01 -15.02 -14.37
CA SER A 144 2.37 -15.55 -14.31
C SER A 144 3.32 -14.47 -13.80
N ARG A 145 4.14 -14.80 -12.80
CA ARG A 145 5.11 -13.89 -12.18
C ARG A 145 6.00 -13.18 -13.21
N SER A 146 6.45 -13.90 -14.23
CA SER A 146 7.27 -13.36 -15.31
C SER A 146 6.52 -12.30 -16.12
N VAL A 147 5.25 -12.55 -16.46
CA VAL A 147 4.37 -11.62 -17.18
C VAL A 147 4.09 -10.39 -16.33
N ALA A 148 3.65 -10.56 -15.10
CA ALA A 148 3.33 -9.45 -14.20
C ALA A 148 4.56 -8.56 -13.96
N THR A 149 5.71 -9.16 -13.64
CA THR A 149 6.97 -8.44 -13.41
C THR A 149 7.41 -7.66 -14.64
N ARG A 150 7.38 -8.29 -15.83
CA ARG A 150 7.76 -7.64 -17.09
C ARG A 150 6.89 -6.42 -17.36
N ARG A 151 5.57 -6.54 -17.24
CA ARG A 151 4.62 -5.46 -17.56
C ARG A 151 4.67 -4.31 -16.56
N VAL A 152 4.76 -4.61 -15.26
CA VAL A 152 4.93 -3.56 -14.23
C VAL A 152 6.23 -2.80 -14.44
N ARG A 153 7.35 -3.49 -14.71
CA ARG A 153 8.64 -2.83 -14.99
C ARG A 153 8.60 -1.95 -16.24
N GLU A 154 7.98 -2.43 -17.32
CA GLU A 154 7.82 -1.65 -18.54
C GLU A 154 7.06 -0.34 -18.28
N LEU A 155 5.99 -0.39 -17.50
CA LEU A 155 5.23 0.79 -17.09
C LEU A 155 6.05 1.74 -16.21
N LEU A 156 6.87 1.22 -15.29
CA LEU A 156 7.79 2.04 -14.49
C LEU A 156 8.78 2.80 -15.38
N VAL A 157 9.40 2.10 -16.35
CA VAL A 157 10.35 2.68 -17.33
C VAL A 157 9.67 3.77 -18.17
N LYS A 158 8.42 3.55 -18.58
CA LYS A 158 7.63 4.53 -19.34
C LYS A 158 7.06 5.66 -18.47
N GLY A 159 7.28 5.63 -17.16
CA GLY A 159 6.89 6.70 -16.24
C GLY A 159 5.41 6.71 -15.90
N ALA A 160 4.72 5.56 -15.96
CA ALA A 160 3.32 5.43 -15.57
C ALA A 160 3.09 5.99 -14.16
N ASN A 161 2.01 6.74 -13.91
CA ASN A 161 1.71 7.28 -12.59
C ASN A 161 0.89 6.30 -11.72
N THR A 162 0.69 6.64 -10.45
CA THR A 162 -0.06 5.80 -9.49
C THR A 162 -1.50 5.52 -9.95
N THR A 163 -2.19 6.49 -10.55
CA THR A 163 -3.54 6.31 -11.10
C THR A 163 -3.56 5.30 -12.25
N GLN A 164 -2.55 5.32 -13.12
CA GLN A 164 -2.41 4.37 -14.21
C GLN A 164 -2.15 2.95 -13.70
N PHE A 165 -1.34 2.79 -12.65
CA PHE A 165 -1.17 1.48 -11.99
C PHE A 165 -2.44 1.00 -11.31
N ALA A 166 -3.15 1.86 -10.58
CA ALA A 166 -4.41 1.51 -9.93
C ALA A 166 -5.47 1.07 -10.95
N SER A 167 -5.58 1.81 -12.06
CA SER A 167 -6.47 1.49 -13.19
C SER A 167 -6.09 0.16 -13.87
N LEU A 168 -4.80 -0.11 -14.03
CA LEU A 168 -4.34 -1.42 -14.53
C LEU A 168 -4.83 -2.55 -13.62
N GLY A 169 -4.60 -2.43 -12.30
CA GLY A 169 -4.99 -3.45 -11.34
C GLY A 169 -6.50 -3.73 -11.36
N SER A 170 -7.32 -2.68 -11.35
CA SER A 170 -8.79 -2.83 -11.35
C SER A 170 -9.32 -3.40 -12.66
N THR A 171 -8.78 -2.98 -13.81
CA THR A 171 -9.23 -3.48 -15.12
C THR A 171 -8.80 -4.92 -15.38
N VAL A 172 -7.58 -5.31 -14.99
CA VAL A 172 -7.14 -6.72 -15.11
C VAL A 172 -7.96 -7.62 -14.19
N SER A 173 -8.18 -7.22 -12.93
CA SER A 173 -9.03 -7.98 -12.01
C SER A 173 -10.46 -8.13 -12.54
N SER A 174 -11.03 -7.06 -13.12
CA SER A 174 -12.34 -7.11 -13.76
C SER A 174 -12.40 -8.08 -14.95
N ASP A 175 -11.37 -8.12 -15.79
CA ASP A 175 -11.32 -9.04 -16.93
C ASP A 175 -11.19 -10.50 -16.49
N ILE A 176 -10.38 -10.76 -15.46
CA ILE A 176 -10.23 -12.09 -14.87
C ILE A 176 -11.56 -12.56 -14.26
N ALA A 177 -12.25 -11.68 -13.53
CA ALA A 177 -13.57 -11.96 -12.99
C ALA A 177 -14.62 -12.22 -14.09
N ALA A 178 -14.46 -11.61 -15.27
CA ALA A 178 -15.28 -11.86 -16.45
C ALA A 178 -14.87 -13.13 -17.22
N GLY A 179 -13.88 -13.88 -16.76
CA GLY A 179 -13.46 -15.16 -17.32
C GLY A 179 -12.31 -15.08 -18.33
N LEU A 180 -11.69 -13.91 -18.52
CA LEU A 180 -10.50 -13.81 -19.36
C LEU A 180 -9.30 -14.46 -18.65
N ALA A 181 -8.46 -15.16 -19.42
CA ALA A 181 -7.25 -15.77 -18.86
C ALA A 181 -6.32 -14.69 -18.24
N PRO A 182 -5.76 -14.91 -17.03
CA PRO A 182 -5.00 -13.87 -16.30
C PRO A 182 -3.86 -13.23 -17.10
N ASP A 183 -3.03 -14.03 -17.75
CA ASP A 183 -1.92 -13.51 -18.56
C ASP A 183 -2.42 -12.69 -19.76
N ALA A 184 -3.54 -13.08 -20.37
CA ALA A 184 -4.14 -12.35 -21.48
C ALA A 184 -4.74 -11.01 -21.02
N ALA A 185 -5.41 -10.99 -19.88
CA ALA A 185 -5.94 -9.78 -19.26
C ALA A 185 -4.82 -8.77 -18.95
N MET A 186 -3.75 -9.24 -18.28
CA MET A 186 -2.59 -8.39 -17.96
C MET A 186 -1.94 -7.83 -19.23
N GLU A 187 -1.76 -8.67 -20.25
CA GLU A 187 -1.16 -8.29 -21.52
C GLU A 187 -1.99 -7.23 -22.25
N LEU A 188 -3.31 -7.42 -22.35
CA LEU A 188 -4.23 -6.52 -23.00
C LEU A 188 -4.25 -5.15 -22.31
N ARG A 189 -4.43 -5.13 -20.98
CA ARG A 189 -4.61 -3.89 -20.22
C ARG A 189 -3.31 -3.09 -20.09
N SER A 190 -2.18 -3.77 -19.91
CA SER A 190 -0.87 -3.08 -19.87
C SER A 190 -0.55 -2.37 -21.19
N LYS A 191 -0.83 -3.00 -22.34
CA LYS A 191 -0.72 -2.35 -23.66
C LYS A 191 -1.62 -1.12 -23.79
N GLY A 192 -2.85 -1.20 -23.28
CA GLY A 192 -3.76 -0.06 -23.24
C GLY A 192 -3.18 1.12 -22.45
N VAL A 193 -2.64 0.87 -21.26
CA VAL A 193 -2.00 1.91 -20.44
C VAL A 193 -0.77 2.49 -21.14
N LEU A 194 0.07 1.67 -21.77
CA LEU A 194 1.24 2.12 -22.52
C LEU A 194 0.85 3.06 -23.68
N SER A 195 -0.17 2.68 -24.45
CA SER A 195 -0.69 3.52 -25.55
C SER A 195 -1.17 4.90 -25.07
N LEU A 196 -1.82 4.95 -23.91
CA LEU A 196 -2.27 6.21 -23.30
C LEU A 196 -1.09 7.09 -22.87
N ILE A 197 -0.04 6.50 -22.30
CA ILE A 197 1.18 7.24 -21.92
C ILE A 197 1.85 7.87 -23.15
N GLU A 198 1.97 7.10 -24.23
CA GLU A 198 2.57 7.60 -25.49
C GLU A 198 1.73 8.71 -26.13
N SER A 199 0.41 8.55 -26.13
CA SER A 199 -0.51 9.55 -26.68
C SER A 199 -0.45 10.88 -25.92
N ASN A 200 -0.43 10.82 -24.58
CA ASN A 200 -0.30 12.02 -23.75
C ASN A 200 1.05 12.71 -23.93
N SER A 201 2.13 11.93 -24.10
CA SER A 201 3.47 12.46 -24.36
C SER A 201 3.52 13.22 -25.69
N ARG A 202 2.85 12.71 -26.74
CA ARG A 202 2.75 13.39 -28.04
C ARG A 202 1.91 14.67 -27.97
N ALA A 203 0.79 14.66 -27.26
CA ALA A 203 -0.08 15.84 -27.11
C ALA A 203 0.59 16.98 -26.31
N GLY A 204 1.44 16.65 -25.32
CA GLY A 204 2.22 17.66 -24.60
C GLY A 204 3.23 18.40 -25.48
N LEU A 205 3.77 17.73 -26.51
CA LEU A 205 4.71 18.33 -27.46
C LEU A 205 4.03 19.30 -28.44
N THR A 206 2.75 19.10 -28.78
CA THR A 206 2.02 19.96 -29.73
C THR A 206 1.42 21.22 -29.10
N THR A 207 1.22 21.24 -27.77
CA THR A 207 0.65 22.39 -27.03
C THR A 207 1.65 23.53 -26.76
N THR A 208 2.95 23.35 -27.02
CA THR A 208 3.96 24.42 -26.87
C THR A 208 4.06 25.34 -28.10
N GLY A 209 3.06 25.33 -28.99
CA GLY A 209 2.94 26.29 -30.09
C GLY A 209 2.44 27.65 -29.58
N ALA A 210 3.28 28.68 -29.71
CA ALA A 210 3.08 30.06 -29.24
C ALA A 210 1.68 30.67 -29.52
N PRO A 211 1.17 31.57 -28.65
CA PRO A 211 -0.08 32.27 -28.91
C PRO A 211 0.06 33.14 -30.16
N ILE A 212 -0.77 32.87 -31.17
CA ILE A 212 -0.92 33.71 -32.35
C ILE A 212 -1.48 35.05 -31.88
N ARG A 213 -0.62 36.06 -31.78
CA ARG A 213 -1.03 37.44 -31.51
C ARG A 213 -1.80 37.96 -32.74
N PRO A 214 -3.06 38.38 -32.61
CA PRO A 214 -3.81 38.88 -33.75
C PRO A 214 -3.19 40.20 -34.28
N PRO A 215 -3.23 40.44 -35.61
CA PRO A 215 -2.67 41.65 -36.19
C PRO A 215 -3.45 42.89 -35.75
N VAL A 216 -2.74 43.84 -35.15
CA VAL A 216 -3.27 45.18 -34.85
C VAL A 216 -3.42 45.91 -36.17
N LYS A 217 -4.67 46.16 -36.60
CA LYS A 217 -4.96 47.08 -37.71
C LYS A 217 -4.59 48.50 -37.28
N ARG A 218 -3.75 49.17 -38.07
CA ARG A 218 -3.46 50.60 -37.96
C ARG A 218 -4.49 51.40 -38.73
#